data_AF-A0A336LZG5-F1
#
_entry.id   AF-A0A336LZG5-F1
#
_cell.length_a   1.000
_cell.length_b   1.000
_cell.length_c   1.000
_cell.angle_alpha   90.00
_cell.angle_beta   90.00
_cell.angle_gamma   90.00
#
_symmetry.space_group_name_H-M   'P 1'
#
loop_
_entity.id
_entity.type
_entity.pdbx_description
1 polymer ?
#
loop_
_entity_poly.entity_id
_entity_poly.type
_entity_poly.pdbx_seq_one_letter_code
_entity_poly.pdbx_strand_id
1 'polypeptide(L)'
;MKFKLFWLTLSLVIALSEEKKYEKCELYMKLMREYGREIQDAAALTCLARKYSNYITNFEGIDDKNRNYYGIFSLPTKKVCSRSVKGGICDIKCSKLLNTNISDDLQCLYEYIDKSKGSFHEIYLNECYKMVGRTDYFWNCDLQSGTKRARTRKTKRMKIRSQSTMSKSKSLNEMPRLTTKRPRKRTKTPNTLRPLDGDDDLFYVEITPSPRKTS
;
A
#
# COMPACT_ATOMS: atom_id res chain seq x y z
N MET A 1 24.53 23.19 -34.83
CA MET A 1 23.49 23.65 -33.86
C MET A 1 22.22 22.78 -33.84
N LYS A 2 21.91 21.98 -34.88
CA LYS A 2 20.70 21.13 -34.95
C LYS A 2 20.66 19.96 -33.95
N PHE A 3 21.81 19.39 -33.60
CA PHE A 3 21.89 18.28 -32.63
C PHE A 3 21.49 18.69 -31.21
N LYS A 4 21.80 19.92 -30.75
CA LYS A 4 21.40 20.37 -29.42
C LYS A 4 19.88 20.51 -29.28
N LEU A 5 19.19 20.89 -30.36
CA LEU A 5 17.73 21.00 -30.38
C LEU A 5 17.07 19.61 -30.36
N PHE A 6 17.65 18.63 -31.08
CA PHE A 6 17.19 17.25 -31.11
C PHE A 6 17.36 16.53 -29.75
N TRP A 7 18.47 16.78 -29.06
CA TRP A 7 18.71 16.26 -27.71
C TRP A 7 17.80 16.90 -26.65
N LEU A 8 17.45 18.19 -26.80
CA LEU A 8 16.48 18.86 -25.92
C LEU A 8 15.05 18.36 -26.14
N THR A 9 14.64 18.07 -27.38
CA THR A 9 13.33 17.49 -27.68
C THR A 9 13.22 16.05 -27.21
N LEU A 10 14.28 15.25 -27.35
CA LEU A 10 14.30 13.86 -26.88
C LEU A 10 14.20 13.76 -25.35
N SER A 11 14.86 14.68 -24.62
CA SER A 11 14.77 14.74 -23.15
C SER A 11 13.38 15.17 -22.64
N LEU A 12 12.60 15.94 -23.41
CA LEU A 12 11.25 16.36 -23.03
C LEU A 12 10.21 15.25 -23.25
N VAL A 13 10.45 14.32 -24.17
CA VAL A 13 9.54 13.21 -24.49
C VAL A 13 9.60 12.07 -23.47
N ILE A 14 10.70 11.91 -22.74
CA ILE A 14 10.88 10.82 -21.75
C ILE A 14 10.04 11.04 -20.47
N ALA A 15 9.43 12.22 -20.27
CA ALA A 15 8.62 12.54 -19.09
C ALA A 15 7.17 11.99 -19.12
N LEU A 16 6.82 11.14 -20.09
CA LEU A 16 5.43 10.69 -20.30
C LEU A 16 5.17 9.32 -19.65
N SER A 17 4.47 9.36 -18.53
CA SER A 17 4.00 8.27 -17.67
C SER A 17 5.07 7.56 -16.83
N GLU A 18 5.44 8.18 -15.71
CA GLU A 18 6.06 7.45 -14.62
C GLU A 18 5.02 6.48 -14.02
N GLU A 19 5.17 5.18 -14.27
CA GLU A 19 4.44 4.14 -13.54
C GLU A 19 4.95 4.13 -12.08
N LYS A 20 4.06 4.36 -11.11
CA LYS A 20 4.39 4.17 -9.70
C LYS A 20 3.61 2.99 -9.14
N LYS A 21 4.34 2.00 -8.60
CA LYS A 21 3.81 0.94 -7.76
C LYS A 21 4.23 1.18 -6.32
N TYR A 22 3.27 1.42 -5.43
CA TYR A 22 3.57 1.61 -4.01
C TYR A 22 3.91 0.27 -3.34
N GLU A 23 4.82 0.30 -2.36
CA GLU A 23 4.83 -0.74 -1.33
C GLU A 23 3.64 -0.55 -0.38
N LYS A 24 3.15 -1.64 0.24
CA LYS A 24 1.99 -1.61 1.17
C LYS A 24 2.11 -0.50 2.22
N CYS A 25 3.21 -0.49 2.97
CA CYS A 25 3.40 0.49 4.03
C CYS A 25 3.73 1.89 3.48
N GLU A 26 4.31 2.00 2.29
CA GLU A 26 4.48 3.29 1.64
C GLU A 26 3.12 3.95 1.34
N LEU A 27 2.18 3.21 0.75
CA LEU A 27 0.84 3.71 0.46
C LEU A 27 0.08 4.09 1.74
N TYR A 28 0.08 3.20 2.74
CA TYR A 28 -0.57 3.44 4.03
C TYR A 28 -0.06 4.72 4.69
N MET A 29 1.28 4.89 4.78
CA MET A 29 1.86 6.08 5.39
C MET A 29 1.59 7.34 4.58
N LYS A 30 1.53 7.25 3.24
CA LYS A 30 1.18 8.38 2.37
C LYS A 30 -0.27 8.82 2.58
N LEU A 31 -1.21 7.88 2.65
CA LEU A 31 -2.62 8.13 2.95
C LEU A 31 -2.79 8.85 4.29
N MET A 32 -2.08 8.42 5.33
CA MET A 32 -2.15 9.06 6.63
C MET A 32 -1.47 10.44 6.68
N ARG A 33 -0.19 10.50 6.29
CA ARG A 33 0.67 11.67 6.55
C ARG A 33 0.49 12.78 5.54
N GLU A 34 0.26 12.43 4.28
CA GLU A 34 0.14 13.42 3.19
C GLU A 34 -1.32 13.72 2.85
N TYR A 35 -2.18 12.70 2.83
CA TYR A 35 -3.61 12.87 2.50
C TYR A 35 -4.54 12.99 3.71
N GLY A 36 -3.98 12.97 4.93
CA GLY A 36 -4.70 13.23 6.18
C GLY A 36 -5.81 12.21 6.49
N ARG A 37 -5.70 10.98 5.98
CA ARG A 37 -6.66 9.92 6.29
C ARG A 37 -6.44 9.38 7.69
N GLU A 38 -7.52 9.06 8.40
CA GLU A 38 -7.43 8.37 9.69
C GLU A 38 -6.79 6.99 9.54
N ILE A 39 -6.21 6.46 10.62
CA ILE A 39 -5.51 5.16 10.62
C ILE A 39 -6.37 4.05 9.99
N GLN A 40 -7.64 3.96 10.38
CA GLN A 40 -8.52 2.90 9.89
C GLN A 40 -8.86 3.06 8.41
N ASP A 41 -9.09 4.30 7.98
CA ASP A 41 -9.40 4.66 6.61
C ASP A 41 -8.20 4.44 5.68
N ALA A 42 -7.01 4.87 6.10
CA ALA A 42 -5.77 4.60 5.38
C ALA A 42 -5.49 3.09 5.22
N ALA A 43 -5.75 2.30 6.27
CA ALA A 43 -5.65 0.85 6.22
C ALA A 43 -6.66 0.24 5.22
N ALA A 44 -7.94 0.64 5.30
CA ALA A 44 -8.98 0.13 4.43
C ALA A 44 -8.72 0.47 2.94
N LEU A 45 -8.31 1.71 2.65
CA LEU A 45 -7.92 2.14 1.31
C LEU A 45 -6.68 1.40 0.78
N THR A 46 -5.72 1.10 1.66
CA THR A 46 -4.55 0.29 1.27
C THR A 46 -4.98 -1.14 0.92
N CYS A 47 -5.90 -1.73 1.68
CA CYS A 47 -6.52 -3.02 1.36
C CYS A 47 -7.24 -2.98 -0.01
N LEU A 48 -8.01 -1.93 -0.26
CA LEU A 48 -8.73 -1.72 -1.53
C LEU A 48 -7.77 -1.65 -2.72
N ALA A 49 -6.71 -0.83 -2.61
CA ALA A 49 -5.68 -0.68 -3.64
C ALA A 49 -4.94 -2.00 -3.94
N ARG A 50 -4.72 -2.83 -2.92
CA ARG A 50 -4.12 -4.17 -3.12
C ARG A 50 -4.98 -5.02 -4.04
N LYS A 51 -6.28 -5.12 -3.75
CA LYS A 51 -7.21 -5.97 -4.50
C LYS A 51 -7.37 -5.47 -5.94
N TYR A 52 -7.53 -4.17 -6.12
CA TYR A 52 -7.97 -3.62 -7.39
C TYR A 52 -6.85 -3.35 -8.40
N SER A 53 -5.69 -2.91 -7.95
CA SER A 53 -4.59 -2.49 -8.84
C SER A 53 -3.24 -3.10 -8.48
N ASN A 54 -3.17 -3.87 -7.38
CA ASN A 54 -1.90 -4.27 -6.76
C ASN A 54 -0.98 -3.06 -6.52
N TYR A 55 -1.57 -1.95 -6.05
CA TYR A 55 -0.89 -0.69 -5.71
C TYR A 55 -0.30 0.11 -6.88
N ILE A 56 -0.70 -0.18 -8.12
CA ILE A 56 -0.20 0.49 -9.32
C ILE A 56 -1.05 1.73 -9.60
N THR A 57 -0.41 2.90 -9.66
CA THR A 57 -1.07 4.21 -9.82
C THR A 57 -1.67 4.44 -11.19
N ASN A 58 -1.02 3.99 -12.25
CA ASN A 58 -1.51 4.09 -13.62
C ASN A 58 -2.13 2.76 -14.11
N PHE A 59 -2.75 2.01 -13.20
CA PHE A 59 -3.36 0.74 -13.54
C PHE A 59 -4.46 0.93 -14.59
N GLU A 60 -4.37 0.16 -15.67
CA GLU A 60 -5.42 0.04 -16.68
C GLU A 60 -5.94 -1.39 -16.68
N GLY A 61 -7.22 -1.54 -16.35
CA GLY A 61 -7.88 -2.82 -16.27
C GLY A 61 -9.14 -2.89 -17.12
N ILE A 62 -9.55 -4.13 -17.42
CA ILE A 62 -10.76 -4.43 -18.16
C ILE A 62 -11.49 -5.61 -17.54
N ASP A 63 -12.81 -5.55 -17.52
CA ASP A 63 -13.64 -6.67 -17.09
C ASP A 63 -14.16 -7.54 -18.25
N ASP A 64 -14.87 -8.60 -17.89
CA ASP A 64 -15.55 -9.54 -18.78
C ASP A 64 -16.46 -8.88 -19.83
N LYS A 65 -16.97 -7.68 -19.54
CA LYS A 65 -17.86 -6.88 -20.40
C LYS A 65 -17.13 -5.79 -21.16
N ASN A 66 -15.80 -5.87 -21.25
CA ASN A 66 -14.96 -4.91 -21.98
C ASN A 66 -15.10 -3.47 -21.42
N ARG A 67 -15.43 -3.31 -20.13
CA ARG A 67 -15.50 -2.02 -19.45
C ARG A 67 -14.14 -1.68 -18.86
N ASN A 68 -13.67 -0.46 -19.08
CA ASN A 68 -12.37 0.00 -18.62
C ASN A 68 -12.43 0.48 -17.17
N TYR A 69 -11.36 0.22 -16.43
CA TYR A 69 -11.14 0.67 -15.06
C TYR A 69 -9.74 1.27 -14.93
N TYR A 70 -9.64 2.43 -14.27
CA TYR A 70 -8.38 3.18 -14.17
C TYR A 70 -7.98 3.48 -12.73
N GLY A 71 -6.68 3.59 -12.54
CA GLY A 71 -6.06 4.15 -11.34
C GLY A 71 -5.87 3.16 -10.22
N ILE A 72 -5.31 3.65 -9.12
CA ILE A 72 -4.91 2.82 -7.99
C ILE A 72 -6.10 2.11 -7.32
N PHE A 73 -7.32 2.64 -7.48
CA PHE A 73 -8.55 2.05 -6.98
C PHE A 73 -9.42 1.40 -8.07
N SER A 74 -8.90 1.25 -9.30
CA SER A 74 -9.59 0.67 -10.46
C SER A 74 -11.03 1.18 -10.60
N LEU A 75 -11.19 2.48 -10.80
CA LEU A 75 -12.50 3.14 -10.91
C LEU A 75 -13.09 2.97 -12.33
N PRO A 76 -14.41 2.75 -12.48
CA PRO A 76 -15.04 2.51 -13.78
C PRO A 76 -14.98 3.74 -14.68
N THR A 77 -14.07 3.74 -15.66
CA THR A 77 -13.68 4.91 -16.46
C THR A 77 -14.87 5.66 -17.03
N LYS A 78 -15.82 4.96 -17.68
CA LYS A 78 -16.99 5.57 -18.34
C LYS A 78 -17.97 6.26 -17.37
N LYS A 79 -17.93 5.92 -16.07
CA LYS A 79 -18.80 6.53 -15.06
C LYS A 79 -18.14 7.72 -14.39
N VAL A 80 -16.85 7.62 -14.10
CA VAL A 80 -16.18 8.57 -13.19
C VAL A 80 -15.43 9.69 -13.88
N CYS A 81 -15.00 9.51 -15.13
CA CYS A 81 -14.16 10.48 -15.85
C CYS A 81 -14.51 10.53 -17.36
N SER A 82 -13.95 11.52 -18.07
CA SER A 82 -13.98 11.59 -19.53
C SER A 82 -12.57 11.67 -20.12
N ARG A 83 -12.35 11.12 -21.33
CA ARG A 83 -10.99 11.01 -21.92
C ARG A 83 -10.44 12.35 -22.40
N SER A 84 -11.24 13.11 -23.15
CA SER A 84 -10.78 14.34 -23.82
C SER A 84 -10.99 15.60 -22.98
N VAL A 85 -12.10 15.64 -22.25
CA VAL A 85 -12.56 16.77 -21.43
C VAL A 85 -12.82 16.30 -20.00
N LYS A 86 -13.05 17.24 -19.08
CA LYS A 86 -13.57 16.90 -17.76
C LYS A 86 -14.99 16.34 -17.89
N GLY A 87 -15.36 15.40 -17.03
CA GLY A 87 -16.71 14.84 -17.01
C GLY A 87 -16.80 13.60 -16.13
N GLY A 88 -17.93 12.91 -16.20
CA GLY A 88 -18.25 11.81 -15.31
C GLY A 88 -18.58 12.30 -13.89
N ILE A 89 -18.75 11.37 -12.95
CA ILE A 89 -19.10 11.66 -11.56
C ILE A 89 -18.12 12.63 -10.89
N CYS A 90 -16.84 12.53 -11.21
CA CYS A 90 -15.76 13.26 -10.55
C CYS A 90 -15.35 14.56 -11.27
N ASP A 91 -15.97 14.89 -12.42
CA ASP A 91 -15.61 16.05 -13.25
C ASP A 91 -14.10 16.18 -13.55
N ILE A 92 -13.45 15.06 -13.92
CA ILE A 92 -12.03 15.02 -14.25
C ILE A 92 -11.75 14.40 -15.63
N LYS A 93 -10.58 14.72 -16.18
CA LYS A 93 -10.02 13.96 -17.31
C LYS A 93 -9.51 12.62 -16.80
N CYS A 94 -9.73 11.53 -17.55
CA CYS A 94 -9.28 10.19 -17.16
C CYS A 94 -7.76 10.06 -17.01
N SER A 95 -6.97 10.95 -17.62
CA SER A 95 -5.52 11.01 -17.41
C SER A 95 -5.13 11.38 -15.97
N LYS A 96 -6.05 11.94 -15.18
CA LYS A 96 -5.86 12.22 -13.76
C LYS A 96 -5.78 10.91 -12.98
N LEU A 97 -6.67 9.95 -13.23
CA LEU A 97 -6.60 8.60 -12.65
C LEU A 97 -5.43 7.73 -13.13
N LEU A 98 -4.52 8.23 -13.98
CA LEU A 98 -3.39 7.45 -14.52
C LEU A 98 -2.05 8.12 -14.24
N ASN A 99 -2.02 9.06 -13.30
CA ASN A 99 -0.83 9.81 -12.92
C ASN A 99 -0.29 9.32 -11.56
N THR A 100 0.91 9.76 -11.15
CA THR A 100 1.55 9.28 -9.91
C THR A 100 0.98 9.90 -8.63
N ASN A 101 0.31 11.05 -8.74
CA ASN A 101 -0.43 11.71 -7.68
C ASN A 101 -1.83 11.09 -7.58
N ILE A 102 -2.10 10.44 -6.44
CA ILE A 102 -3.35 9.72 -6.18
C ILE A 102 -4.39 10.55 -5.42
N SER A 103 -4.17 11.86 -5.25
CA SER A 103 -5.12 12.73 -4.56
C SER A 103 -6.46 12.80 -5.29
N ASP A 104 -6.42 12.86 -6.63
CA ASP A 104 -7.63 12.87 -7.46
C ASP A 104 -8.31 11.49 -7.52
N ASP A 105 -7.54 10.39 -7.51
CA ASP A 105 -8.07 9.03 -7.35
C ASP A 105 -8.85 8.89 -6.03
N LEU A 106 -8.27 9.38 -4.92
CA LEU A 106 -8.87 9.29 -3.59
C LEU A 106 -10.16 10.10 -3.51
N GLN A 107 -10.15 11.34 -3.98
CA GLN A 107 -11.36 12.16 -4.02
C GLN A 107 -12.44 11.51 -4.90
N CYS A 108 -12.05 11.03 -6.08
CA CYS A 108 -12.97 10.43 -7.03
C CYS A 108 -13.58 9.11 -6.52
N LEU A 109 -12.82 8.32 -5.76
CA LEU A 109 -13.34 7.11 -5.10
C LEU A 109 -14.50 7.46 -4.15
N TYR A 110 -14.34 8.46 -3.28
CA TYR A 110 -15.40 8.85 -2.35
C TYR A 110 -16.61 9.43 -3.08
N GLU A 111 -16.41 10.29 -4.08
CA GLU A 111 -17.51 10.83 -4.88
C GLU A 111 -18.25 9.72 -5.64
N TYR A 112 -17.53 8.74 -6.17
CA TYR A 112 -18.11 7.59 -6.84
C TYR A 112 -18.95 6.74 -5.88
N ILE A 113 -18.42 6.40 -4.70
CA ILE A 113 -19.15 5.64 -3.67
C ILE A 113 -20.38 6.41 -3.19
N ASP A 114 -20.28 7.71 -3.01
CA ASP A 114 -21.40 8.54 -2.59
C ASP A 114 -22.54 8.55 -3.63
N LYS A 115 -22.21 8.78 -4.91
CA LYS A 115 -23.21 8.83 -5.99
C LYS A 115 -23.63 7.46 -6.52
N SER A 116 -22.89 6.39 -6.19
CA SER A 116 -23.13 5.02 -6.65
C SER A 116 -23.22 4.04 -5.48
N LYS A 117 -24.15 4.29 -4.56
CA LYS A 117 -24.44 3.40 -3.43
C LYS A 117 -24.71 1.96 -3.90
N GLY A 118 -24.22 0.98 -3.15
CA GLY A 118 -24.25 -0.44 -3.51
C GLY A 118 -23.24 -0.83 -4.59
N SER A 119 -22.31 0.04 -4.98
CA SER A 119 -21.24 -0.32 -5.90
C SER A 119 -20.28 -1.34 -5.28
N PHE A 120 -19.62 -2.13 -6.14
CA PHE A 120 -18.59 -3.08 -5.70
C PHE A 120 -17.46 -2.41 -4.90
N HIS A 121 -17.08 -1.17 -5.26
CA HIS A 121 -16.11 -0.38 -4.51
C HIS A 121 -16.57 -0.07 -3.09
N GLU A 122 -17.83 0.28 -2.88
CA GLU A 122 -18.39 0.51 -1.55
C GLU A 122 -18.43 -0.79 -0.73
N ILE A 123 -18.92 -1.88 -1.34
CA ILE A 123 -19.01 -3.19 -0.68
C ILE A 123 -17.62 -3.66 -0.23
N TYR A 124 -16.64 -3.64 -1.13
CA TYR A 124 -15.30 -4.11 -0.82
C TYR A 124 -14.54 -3.20 0.16
N LEU A 125 -14.73 -1.87 0.06
CA LEU A 125 -14.17 -0.94 1.04
C LEU A 125 -14.72 -1.22 2.45
N ASN A 126 -16.02 -1.51 2.57
CA ASN A 126 -16.64 -1.92 3.83
C ASN A 126 -16.10 -3.25 4.37
N GLU A 127 -15.77 -4.21 3.50
CA GLU A 127 -15.07 -5.43 3.90
C GLU A 127 -13.65 -5.14 4.39
N CYS A 128 -12.92 -4.28 3.70
CA CYS A 128 -11.61 -3.82 4.13
C CYS A 128 -11.68 -3.17 5.52
N TYR A 129 -12.67 -2.31 5.80
CA TYR A 129 -12.87 -1.75 7.15
C TYR A 129 -13.10 -2.82 8.23
N LYS A 130 -13.88 -3.87 7.94
CA LYS A 130 -14.11 -4.97 8.90
C LYS A 130 -12.84 -5.76 9.23
N MET A 131 -11.84 -5.74 8.34
CA MET A 131 -10.55 -6.40 8.56
C MET A 131 -9.58 -5.54 9.37
N VAL A 132 -9.75 -4.21 9.37
CA VAL A 132 -8.92 -3.29 10.15
C VAL A 132 -9.08 -3.62 11.64
N GLY A 133 -7.96 -3.90 12.32
CA GLY A 133 -7.93 -4.27 13.74
C GLY A 133 -8.13 -5.76 14.02
N ARG A 134 -8.56 -6.58 13.06
CA ARG A 134 -8.58 -8.05 13.18
C ARG A 134 -7.29 -8.70 12.74
N THR A 135 -6.62 -8.10 11.76
CA THR A 135 -5.39 -8.62 11.17
C THR A 135 -4.19 -7.76 11.57
N ASP A 136 -3.03 -8.38 11.75
CA ASP A 136 -1.73 -7.72 11.96
C ASP A 136 -1.23 -7.02 10.68
N TYR A 137 -2.00 -7.11 9.58
CA TYR A 137 -1.60 -6.72 8.23
C TYR A 137 -1.07 -5.28 8.14
N PHE A 138 -1.59 -4.36 8.95
CA PHE A 138 -1.17 -2.95 9.00
C PHE A 138 -0.33 -2.58 10.22
N TRP A 139 -0.29 -3.43 11.26
CA TRP A 139 0.33 -3.13 12.56
C TRP A 139 1.84 -2.93 12.49
N ASN A 140 2.50 -3.42 11.44
CA ASN A 140 3.94 -3.28 11.25
C ASN A 140 4.36 -2.09 10.38
N CYS A 141 3.41 -1.30 9.85
CA CYS A 141 3.78 -0.15 9.01
C CYS A 141 4.35 1.02 9.84
N ASP A 142 3.96 1.16 11.11
CA ASP A 142 4.50 2.19 12.00
C ASP A 142 5.99 1.94 12.34
N LEU A 143 6.38 0.67 12.52
CA LEU A 143 7.76 0.26 12.84
C LEU A 143 8.75 0.48 11.68
N GLN A 144 8.27 0.52 10.44
CA GLN A 144 9.13 0.71 9.26
C GLN A 144 9.55 2.17 9.02
N SER A 145 8.91 3.12 9.70
CA SER A 145 9.29 4.53 9.58
C SER A 145 10.59 4.90 10.33
N GLY A 146 11.13 3.99 11.15
CA GLY A 146 12.34 4.21 11.97
C GLY A 146 13.65 3.61 11.44
N THR A 147 13.65 2.81 10.36
CA THR A 147 14.84 2.03 9.96
C THR A 147 15.56 2.52 8.71
N LYS A 148 15.09 3.57 8.02
CA LYS A 148 15.88 4.24 6.98
C LYS A 148 16.88 5.24 7.58
N ARG A 149 17.67 4.81 8.57
CA ARG A 149 18.84 5.57 9.08
C ARG A 149 20.09 5.04 8.40
N ALA A 150 20.61 5.87 7.49
CA ALA A 150 21.97 5.89 6.92
C ALA A 150 22.79 4.60 7.01
N ARG A 151 22.95 3.91 5.88
CA ARG A 151 24.04 2.94 5.68
C ARG A 151 25.35 3.73 5.53
N THR A 152 25.88 4.30 6.60
CA THR A 152 27.23 4.88 6.59
C THR A 152 28.23 3.78 6.27
N ARG A 153 28.89 3.91 5.11
CA ARG A 153 30.04 3.09 4.70
C ARG A 153 31.04 3.04 5.86
N LYS A 154 31.23 1.86 6.41
CA LYS A 154 32.25 1.57 7.43
C LYS A 154 33.62 1.73 6.77
N THR A 155 34.25 2.89 6.92
CA THR A 155 35.65 3.08 6.54
C THR A 155 36.53 2.22 7.45
N LYS A 156 37.49 1.55 6.83
CA LYS A 156 38.43 0.62 7.47
C LYS A 156 39.39 1.37 8.41
N ARG A 157 39.61 0.74 9.58
CA ARG A 157 40.90 0.53 10.26
C ARG A 157 41.51 1.70 11.06
N MET A 158 41.61 1.49 12.38
CA MET A 158 42.92 1.47 13.05
C MET A 158 42.89 0.58 14.30
N LYS A 159 43.92 -0.26 14.41
CA LYS A 159 44.18 -1.21 15.50
C LYS A 159 45.14 -0.51 16.45
N ILE A 160 44.73 -0.26 17.68
CA ILE A 160 45.64 0.14 18.76
C ILE A 160 45.61 -0.96 19.81
N ARG A 161 46.82 -1.45 20.12
CA ARG A 161 47.13 -2.49 21.10
C ARG A 161 47.66 -1.77 22.34
N SER A 162 47.10 -2.05 23.51
CA SER A 162 47.79 -1.85 24.79
C SER A 162 47.22 -2.80 25.84
N GLN A 163 48.15 -3.31 26.65
CA GLN A 163 48.01 -4.46 27.56
C GLN A 163 47.56 -4.05 28.97
N SER A 164 47.19 -5.07 29.75
CA SER A 164 47.28 -5.17 31.22
C SER A 164 46.17 -4.42 32.00
N THR A 165 45.62 -4.86 33.13
CA THR A 165 46.03 -5.82 34.19
C THR A 165 44.78 -6.45 34.84
N MET A 166 44.99 -7.56 35.58
CA MET A 166 43.99 -8.23 36.41
C MET A 166 43.53 -7.39 37.61
N SER A 167 42.28 -7.59 38.06
CA SER A 167 41.91 -7.58 39.48
C SER A 167 40.63 -8.40 39.72
N LYS A 168 40.60 -9.05 40.88
CA LYS A 168 39.76 -10.17 41.28
C LYS A 168 38.94 -9.73 42.50
N SER A 169 37.65 -10.03 42.57
CA SER A 169 36.93 -10.10 43.86
C SER A 169 35.74 -11.06 43.77
N LYS A 170 35.79 -12.08 44.64
CA LYS A 170 34.70 -12.99 45.00
C LYS A 170 33.69 -12.25 45.90
N SER A 171 32.40 -12.57 45.83
CA SER A 171 31.70 -13.31 46.89
C SER A 171 30.20 -13.45 46.59
N LEU A 172 29.70 -14.59 47.05
CA LEU A 172 28.37 -15.15 47.03
C LEU A 172 27.27 -14.23 47.57
N ASN A 173 26.05 -14.36 47.03
CA ASN A 173 24.87 -14.76 47.80
C ASN A 173 23.76 -15.30 46.90
N GLU A 174 23.11 -16.35 47.37
CA GLU A 174 22.18 -17.25 46.69
C GLU A 174 20.75 -17.05 47.22
N MET A 175 19.77 -16.93 46.29
CA MET A 175 18.33 -17.30 46.36
C MET A 175 17.40 -16.60 47.41
N PRO A 176 16.05 -16.51 47.20
CA PRO A 176 15.24 -17.49 46.47
C PRO A 176 14.29 -17.00 45.38
N ARG A 177 14.08 -17.96 44.50
CA ARG A 177 13.10 -18.11 43.42
C ARG A 177 11.67 -18.04 43.95
N LEU A 178 10.91 -17.02 43.54
CA LEU A 178 9.46 -17.02 43.69
C LEU A 178 8.83 -17.72 42.48
N THR A 179 8.31 -18.93 42.72
CA THR A 179 7.58 -19.73 41.74
C THR A 179 6.10 -19.35 41.75
N THR A 180 5.67 -18.47 40.85
CA THR A 180 4.22 -18.30 40.62
C THR A 180 3.74 -19.33 39.61
N LYS A 181 3.03 -20.34 40.12
CA LYS A 181 2.37 -21.39 39.36
C LYS A 181 1.34 -20.80 38.38
N ARG A 182 1.51 -21.13 37.10
CA ARG A 182 0.53 -20.96 36.01
C ARG A 182 -0.75 -21.74 36.34
N PRO A 183 -1.96 -21.15 36.24
CA PRO A 183 -3.19 -21.92 36.19
C PRO A 183 -3.32 -22.56 34.80
N ARG A 184 -3.44 -23.89 34.79
CA ARG A 184 -3.73 -24.70 33.61
C ARG A 184 -5.24 -24.59 33.32
N LYS A 185 -5.65 -23.73 32.38
CA LYS A 185 -7.03 -23.73 31.88
C LYS A 185 -7.14 -24.61 30.64
N ARG A 186 -8.15 -25.48 30.73
CA ARG A 186 -8.50 -26.62 29.92
C ARG A 186 -8.88 -26.21 28.49
N THR A 187 -8.37 -26.95 27.53
CA THR A 187 -8.65 -26.92 26.10
C THR A 187 -10.14 -26.77 25.81
N LYS A 188 -10.48 -25.74 25.04
CA LYS A 188 -11.52 -25.81 24.02
C LYS A 188 -10.90 -25.22 22.77
N THR A 189 -10.66 -26.05 21.77
CA THR A 189 -10.34 -25.66 20.40
C THR A 189 -11.59 -25.04 19.78
N PRO A 190 -11.57 -23.76 19.36
CA PRO A 190 -12.51 -23.27 18.37
C PRO A 190 -11.76 -23.21 17.04
N ASN A 191 -12.23 -24.03 16.10
CA ASN A 191 -11.99 -24.03 14.66
C ASN A 191 -10.85 -23.14 14.16
N THR A 192 -9.81 -23.79 13.64
CA THR A 192 -8.85 -23.23 12.69
C THR A 192 -9.59 -22.39 11.64
N LEU A 193 -9.54 -21.06 11.77
CA LEU A 193 -9.93 -20.17 10.70
C LEU A 193 -8.88 -20.36 9.59
N ARG A 194 -9.30 -20.96 8.49
CA ARG A 194 -8.47 -21.14 7.30
C ARG A 194 -7.97 -19.77 6.81
N PRO A 195 -6.73 -19.67 6.29
CA PRO A 195 -6.30 -18.52 5.51
C PRO A 195 -7.29 -18.29 4.36
N LEU A 196 -7.74 -17.05 4.18
CA LEU A 196 -8.53 -16.65 3.00
C LEU A 196 -7.59 -16.50 1.80
N ASP A 197 -7.01 -17.62 1.38
CA ASP A 197 -6.56 -17.86 0.02
C ASP A 197 -7.53 -18.91 -0.54
N GLY A 198 -8.53 -18.47 -1.31
CA GLY A 198 -9.43 -19.35 -2.07
C GLY A 198 -10.92 -19.08 -1.89
N ASP A 199 -11.55 -18.69 -3.00
CA ASP A 199 -12.89 -19.12 -3.42
C ASP A 199 -14.15 -18.49 -2.81
N ASP A 200 -14.15 -17.18 -2.57
CA ASP A 200 -15.39 -16.37 -2.43
C ASP A 200 -15.58 -15.41 -3.65
N ASP A 201 -15.24 -15.86 -4.85
CA ASP A 201 -15.18 -15.04 -6.09
C ASP A 201 -16.55 -14.72 -6.74
N LEU A 202 -17.69 -15.05 -6.11
CA LEU A 202 -18.98 -14.95 -6.80
C LEU A 202 -19.63 -13.56 -6.80
N PHE A 203 -19.00 -12.55 -6.18
CA PHE A 203 -19.59 -11.21 -6.07
C PHE A 203 -18.71 -10.07 -6.58
N TYR A 204 -17.58 -10.35 -7.22
CA TYR A 204 -16.63 -9.32 -7.62
C TYR A 204 -16.46 -9.23 -9.12
N VAL A 205 -16.38 -8.00 -9.65
CA VAL A 205 -15.95 -7.79 -11.03
C VAL A 205 -14.48 -8.17 -11.10
N GLU A 206 -14.17 -9.25 -11.82
CA GLU A 206 -12.79 -9.56 -12.17
C GLU A 206 -12.28 -8.50 -13.14
N ILE A 207 -11.27 -7.75 -12.69
CA ILE A 207 -10.59 -6.74 -13.49
C ILE A 207 -9.23 -7.30 -13.87
N THR A 208 -9.07 -7.61 -15.15
CA THR A 208 -7.81 -8.10 -15.71
C THR A 208 -6.96 -6.92 -16.18
N PRO A 209 -5.63 -6.93 -15.97
CA PRO A 209 -4.76 -5.89 -16.51
C PRO A 209 -4.87 -5.83 -18.04
N SER A 210 -5.05 -4.64 -18.59
CA SER A 210 -5.03 -4.45 -20.05
C SER A 210 -3.63 -4.76 -20.59
N PRO A 211 -3.50 -5.40 -21.77
CA PRO A 211 -2.20 -5.58 -22.41
C PRO A 211 -1.53 -4.22 -22.58
N ARG A 212 -0.29 -4.11 -22.08
CA ARG A 212 0.53 -2.90 -22.24
C ARG A 212 0.67 -2.61 -23.72
N LYS A 213 0.25 -1.42 -24.16
CA LYS A 213 0.58 -0.91 -25.49
C LYS A 213 2.09 -0.70 -25.50
N THR A 214 2.83 -1.60 -26.15
CA THR A 214 4.23 -1.34 -26.47
C THR A 214 4.26 -0.18 -27.45
N SER A 215 4.75 0.98 -27.00
CA SER A 215 5.00 2.13 -27.86
C SER A 215 6.24 1.92 -28.72
#